data_AF-A0A8H4XSN1-F1
#
_entry.id   AF-A0A8H4XSN1-F1
#
_cell.length_a   1.000
_cell.length_b   1.000
_cell.length_c   1.000
_cell.angle_alpha   90.00
_cell.angle_beta   90.00
_cell.angle_gamma   90.00
#
_symmetry.space_group_name_H-M   'P 1'
#
loop_
_entity.id
_entity.type
_entity.pdbx_description
1 polymer ?
#
loop_
_entity_poly.entity_id
_entity_poly.type
_entity_poly.pdbx_seq_one_letter_code
_entity_poly.pdbx_strand_id
1 'polypeptide(L)'
;MFLSQTRGRLPSALKAFQSTQLASRSLSTTLPRRSDDEGLNKVSRTITQPISQGASQAMLYATGLSEADMNKAQVGISSVWFTGNPCNMHLLELNHLVKKGVEKAGLIGYQFNTVGVSDGISMGTKGMRFSLQSRDLIADSIETVMGGQWYDANISIPGCDKNMPGVMMAMGRVNRPSLMVYGGSIKAGCAATQNNADIDIVSAFQAYGQFLSGEFTEKERFDVIRHACPGQGACG
;
A
#
# COMPACT_ATOMS: atom_id res chain seq x y z
N MET A 1 69.75 33.28 -47.22
CA MET A 1 70.86 32.31 -47.32
C MET A 1 70.27 30.93 -47.04
N PHE A 2 70.27 30.07 -48.06
CA PHE A 2 70.13 28.60 -48.08
C PHE A 2 69.16 27.85 -47.12
N LEU A 3 68.14 27.24 -47.76
CA LEU A 3 67.74 25.80 -47.74
C LEU A 3 68.16 24.91 -46.56
N SER A 4 67.21 24.11 -46.03
CA SER A 4 67.29 22.63 -46.09
C SER A 4 66.07 21.93 -45.49
N GLN A 5 65.46 21.04 -46.27
CA GLN A 5 64.51 20.01 -45.86
C GLN A 5 65.23 18.89 -45.08
N THR A 6 64.52 18.11 -44.24
CA THR A 6 64.62 16.64 -44.24
C THR A 6 63.41 15.98 -43.56
N ARG A 7 62.88 14.95 -44.23
CA ARG A 7 61.82 14.00 -43.84
C ARG A 7 62.35 12.92 -42.88
N GLY A 8 61.46 12.29 -42.09
CA GLY A 8 61.70 10.97 -41.49
C GLY A 8 60.52 10.48 -40.63
N ARG A 9 59.96 9.31 -40.95
CA ARG A 9 58.71 8.72 -40.41
C ARG A 9 58.95 7.70 -39.27
N LEU A 10 58.01 7.70 -38.29
CA LEU A 10 57.38 6.57 -37.53
C LEU A 10 58.26 5.64 -36.65
N PRO A 11 57.77 5.13 -35.48
CA PRO A 11 56.64 4.18 -35.47
C PRO A 11 55.59 4.32 -34.36
N SER A 12 54.39 3.86 -34.74
CA SER A 12 53.32 3.40 -33.87
C SER A 12 53.75 2.18 -33.07
N ALA A 13 53.52 2.17 -31.76
CA ALA A 13 52.75 1.13 -31.05
C ALA A 13 52.88 1.26 -29.53
N LEU A 14 51.74 1.00 -28.84
CA LEU A 14 51.62 0.44 -27.47
C LEU A 14 51.93 1.42 -26.32
N LYS A 15 51.04 1.77 -25.37
CA LYS A 15 49.87 1.12 -24.78
C LYS A 15 48.97 2.22 -24.17
N ALA A 16 47.72 2.32 -24.60
CA ALA A 16 46.57 1.83 -23.84
C ALA A 16 46.39 2.47 -22.45
N PHE A 17 45.93 3.72 -22.42
CA PHE A 17 45.08 4.22 -21.33
C PHE A 17 43.65 4.21 -21.86
N GLN A 18 42.99 3.04 -21.81
CA GLN A 18 41.54 2.99 -21.90
C GLN A 18 41.02 3.57 -20.59
N SER A 19 40.45 4.77 -20.66
CA SER A 19 39.50 5.20 -19.65
C SER A 19 38.37 4.19 -19.68
N THR A 20 38.31 3.29 -18.70
CA THR A 20 37.10 2.57 -18.38
C THR A 20 36.06 3.61 -18.00
N GLN A 21 35.30 4.07 -19.00
CA GLN A 21 33.97 4.58 -18.78
C GLN A 21 33.25 3.46 -18.04
N LEU A 22 33.13 3.62 -16.73
CA LEU A 22 32.08 2.96 -15.96
C LEU A 22 30.79 3.41 -16.63
N ALA A 23 30.32 2.61 -17.58
CA ALA A 23 28.97 2.72 -18.10
C ALA A 23 28.06 2.56 -16.88
N SER A 24 27.61 3.68 -16.33
CA SER A 24 26.49 3.68 -15.40
C SER A 24 25.34 3.08 -16.19
N ARG A 25 25.08 1.80 -15.96
CA ARG A 25 23.85 1.18 -16.43
C ARG A 25 22.75 1.92 -15.71
N SER A 26 22.10 2.86 -16.40
CA SER A 26 20.84 3.43 -15.95
C SER A 26 19.81 2.31 -15.98
N LEU A 27 19.71 1.57 -14.87
CA LEU A 27 18.56 0.73 -14.57
C LEU A 27 17.38 1.66 -14.24
N SER A 28 16.97 2.48 -15.20
CA SER A 28 15.70 3.19 -15.17
C SER A 28 14.78 2.47 -16.14
N THR A 29 14.00 1.52 -15.62
CA THR A 29 12.83 0.96 -16.32
C THR A 29 11.67 1.96 -16.32
N THR A 30 11.80 3.07 -15.59
CA THR A 30 10.85 4.16 -15.56
C THR A 30 10.86 4.86 -16.92
N LEU A 31 9.72 4.85 -17.61
CA LEU A 31 9.50 5.71 -18.77
C LEU A 31 9.86 7.15 -18.40
N PRO A 32 10.56 7.90 -19.27
CA PRO A 32 10.91 9.28 -19.00
C PRO A 32 9.63 10.05 -18.66
N ARG A 33 9.66 10.81 -17.55
CA ARG A 33 8.56 11.67 -17.12
C ARG A 33 8.28 12.67 -18.26
N ARG A 34 7.30 12.37 -19.12
CA ARG A 34 6.79 13.34 -20.10
C ARG A 34 6.27 14.53 -19.32
N SER A 35 7.03 15.62 -19.36
CA SER A 35 6.71 16.89 -18.70
C SER A 35 5.56 17.64 -19.38
N ASP A 36 5.12 17.18 -20.56
CA ASP A 36 4.37 18.02 -21.50
C ASP A 36 2.90 17.63 -21.63
N ASP A 37 2.37 16.79 -20.74
CA ASP A 37 0.96 16.39 -20.78
C ASP A 37 0.13 17.28 -19.86
N GLU A 38 -0.62 18.21 -20.46
CA GLU A 38 -1.57 19.10 -19.79
C GLU A 38 -2.72 18.27 -19.19
N GLY A 39 -2.70 18.05 -17.87
CA GLY A 39 -3.80 17.39 -17.15
C GLY A 39 -3.36 16.55 -15.95
N LEU A 40 -4.24 16.43 -14.95
CA LEU A 40 -4.02 15.55 -13.79
C LEU A 40 -4.34 14.08 -14.10
N ASN A 41 -5.19 13.82 -15.10
CA ASN A 41 -5.69 12.50 -15.50
C ASN A 41 -4.75 11.74 -16.46
N LYS A 42 -3.44 11.72 -16.16
CA LYS A 42 -2.41 11.20 -17.07
C LYS A 42 -2.60 9.73 -17.47
N VAL A 43 -3.24 8.95 -16.63
CA VAL A 43 -3.47 7.52 -16.79
C VAL A 43 -4.92 7.26 -17.20
N SER A 44 -5.89 7.82 -16.47
CA SER A 44 -7.30 7.54 -16.74
C SER A 44 -7.76 8.11 -18.08
N ARG A 45 -7.07 9.14 -18.61
CA ARG A 45 -7.30 9.64 -19.98
C ARG A 45 -7.22 8.56 -21.04
N THR A 46 -6.49 7.47 -20.80
CA THR A 46 -6.40 6.33 -21.73
C THR A 46 -7.76 5.69 -21.96
N ILE A 47 -8.65 5.69 -20.97
CA ILE A 47 -10.00 5.11 -21.07
C ILE A 47 -11.10 6.16 -21.16
N THR A 48 -10.84 7.42 -20.79
CA THR A 48 -11.87 8.49 -20.82
C THR A 48 -11.89 9.30 -22.10
N GLN A 49 -10.76 9.48 -22.81
CA GLN A 49 -10.67 10.42 -23.94
C GLN A 49 -10.79 9.80 -25.36
N PRO A 50 -10.12 8.68 -25.69
CA PRO A 50 -10.10 8.20 -27.07
C PRO A 50 -11.48 7.73 -27.54
N ILE A 51 -11.85 8.06 -28.79
CA ILE A 51 -13.11 7.60 -29.40
C ILE A 51 -13.18 6.06 -29.44
N SER A 52 -12.03 5.39 -29.60
CA SER A 52 -11.93 3.94 -29.58
C SER A 52 -12.26 3.30 -28.22
N GLN A 53 -12.37 4.11 -27.15
CA GLN A 53 -12.66 3.66 -25.78
C GLN A 53 -14.12 3.91 -25.38
N GLY A 54 -15.04 3.99 -26.36
CA GLY A 54 -16.47 4.18 -26.10
C GLY A 54 -17.08 3.12 -25.17
N ALA A 55 -16.61 1.87 -25.21
CA ALA A 55 -17.07 0.83 -24.27
C ALA A 55 -16.67 1.13 -22.82
N SER A 56 -15.43 1.59 -22.60
CA SER A 56 -14.95 2.01 -21.29
C SER A 56 -15.73 3.21 -20.77
N GLN A 57 -15.97 4.21 -21.63
CA GLN A 57 -16.77 5.40 -21.30
C GLN A 57 -18.21 5.02 -20.92
N ALA A 58 -18.84 4.10 -21.65
CA ALA A 58 -20.19 3.62 -21.33
C ALA A 58 -20.26 3.00 -19.92
N MET A 59 -19.28 2.19 -19.54
CA MET A 59 -19.18 1.62 -18.19
C MET A 59 -18.95 2.71 -17.14
N LEU A 60 -18.11 3.70 -17.42
CA LEU A 60 -17.86 4.83 -16.52
C LEU A 60 -19.12 5.69 -16.31
N TYR A 61 -19.89 5.97 -17.36
CA TYR A 61 -21.19 6.64 -17.25
C TYR A 61 -22.15 5.86 -16.34
N ALA A 62 -22.18 4.52 -16.46
CA ALA A 62 -23.01 3.69 -15.59
C ALA A 62 -22.60 3.74 -14.10
N THR A 63 -21.36 4.13 -13.79
CA THR A 63 -20.93 4.40 -12.40
C THR A 63 -21.37 5.78 -11.87
N GLY A 64 -22.02 6.60 -12.70
CA GLY A 64 -22.55 7.91 -12.34
C GLY A 64 -21.68 9.10 -12.74
N LEU A 65 -20.64 8.91 -13.55
CA LEU A 65 -19.83 10.01 -14.08
C LEU A 65 -20.62 10.84 -15.08
N SER A 66 -20.43 12.16 -15.06
CA SER A 66 -20.86 13.07 -16.13
C SER A 66 -19.77 13.23 -17.19
N GLU A 67 -20.10 13.88 -18.32
CA GLU A 67 -19.11 14.23 -19.35
C GLU A 67 -17.99 15.11 -18.79
N ALA A 68 -18.33 16.05 -17.89
CA ALA A 68 -17.35 16.91 -17.24
C ALA A 68 -16.39 16.11 -16.33
N ASP A 69 -16.87 15.01 -15.72
CA ASP A 69 -16.06 14.18 -14.84
C ASP A 69 -15.02 13.34 -15.58
N MET A 70 -15.22 13.07 -16.88
CA MET A 70 -14.28 12.30 -17.71
C MET A 70 -12.89 12.97 -17.81
N ASN A 71 -12.82 14.28 -17.56
CA ASN A 71 -11.58 15.05 -17.57
C ASN A 71 -10.89 15.13 -16.20
N LYS A 72 -11.52 14.63 -15.13
CA LYS A 72 -10.96 14.63 -13.76
C LYS A 72 -10.07 13.41 -13.55
N ALA A 73 -9.04 13.56 -12.71
CA ALA A 73 -8.23 12.43 -12.32
C ALA A 73 -9.02 11.46 -11.40
N GLN A 74 -8.83 10.17 -11.62
CA GLN A 74 -9.50 9.10 -10.89
C GLN A 74 -8.56 8.54 -9.82
N VAL A 75 -9.03 8.50 -8.58
CA VAL A 75 -8.29 8.04 -7.41
C VAL A 75 -8.88 6.73 -6.93
N GLY A 76 -8.08 5.67 -6.97
CA GLY A 76 -8.42 4.39 -6.36
C GLY A 76 -8.26 4.48 -4.85
N ILE A 77 -9.30 4.10 -4.09
CA ILE A 77 -9.29 4.12 -2.62
C ILE A 77 -9.38 2.67 -2.12
N SER A 78 -8.22 2.10 -1.77
CA SER A 78 -8.05 0.70 -1.41
C SER A 78 -8.06 0.48 0.11
N SER A 79 -9.20 0.06 0.67
CA SER A 79 -9.24 -0.39 2.07
C SER A 79 -8.89 -1.87 2.21
N VAL A 80 -8.50 -2.25 3.42
CA VAL A 80 -8.35 -3.65 3.83
C VAL A 80 -9.41 -4.00 4.87
N TRP A 81 -10.66 -3.61 4.60
CA TRP A 81 -11.77 -3.76 5.54
C TRP A 81 -12.31 -5.19 5.57
N PHE A 82 -12.60 -5.68 6.77
CA PHE A 82 -13.43 -6.85 7.05
C PHE A 82 -13.85 -6.84 8.53
N THR A 83 -15.00 -7.41 8.86
CA THR A 83 -15.61 -7.29 10.20
C THR A 83 -15.02 -8.24 11.25
N GLY A 84 -14.35 -9.31 10.83
CA GLY A 84 -13.83 -10.35 11.74
C GLY A 84 -12.52 -10.01 12.47
N ASN A 85 -12.07 -8.75 12.45
CA ASN A 85 -10.84 -8.33 13.13
C ASN A 85 -10.96 -6.88 13.63
N PRO A 86 -10.64 -6.59 14.91
CA PRO A 86 -10.69 -5.22 15.43
C PRO A 86 -9.79 -4.25 14.66
N CYS A 87 -8.67 -4.73 14.11
CA CYS A 87 -7.75 -3.91 13.33
C CYS A 87 -8.36 -3.35 12.04
N ASN A 88 -9.41 -4.00 11.50
CA ASN A 88 -9.91 -3.73 10.15
C ASN A 88 -11.40 -3.35 10.10
N MET A 89 -12.17 -3.62 11.15
CA MET A 89 -13.63 -3.48 11.11
C MET A 89 -14.14 -2.06 10.86
N HIS A 90 -13.36 -1.04 11.23
CA HIS A 90 -13.69 0.39 11.06
C HIS A 90 -13.19 1.01 9.76
N LEU A 91 -12.38 0.28 8.98
CA LEU A 91 -11.73 0.85 7.80
C LEU A 91 -12.71 1.23 6.69
N LEU A 92 -13.92 0.66 6.66
CA LEU A 92 -14.97 1.06 5.72
C LEU A 92 -15.47 2.48 5.98
N GLU A 93 -15.64 2.85 7.26
CA GLU A 93 -16.01 4.22 7.63
C GLU A 93 -14.91 5.21 7.23
N LEU A 94 -13.65 4.87 7.51
CA LEU A 94 -12.50 5.65 7.04
C LEU A 94 -12.46 5.75 5.51
N ASN A 95 -12.79 4.68 4.79
CA ASN A 95 -12.86 4.69 3.33
C ASN A 95 -13.90 5.71 2.83
N HIS A 96 -15.09 5.77 3.44
CA HIS A 96 -16.09 6.79 3.09
C HIS A 96 -15.62 8.22 3.38
N LEU A 97 -14.87 8.45 4.46
CA LEU A 97 -14.30 9.76 4.77
C LEU A 97 -13.23 10.18 3.76
N VAL A 98 -12.35 9.25 3.38
CA VAL A 98 -11.33 9.48 2.35
C VAL A 98 -11.98 9.82 1.01
N LYS A 99 -13.03 9.09 0.59
CA LYS A 99 -13.77 9.40 -0.64
C LYS A 99 -14.32 10.82 -0.63
N LYS A 100 -14.98 11.24 0.45
CA LYS A 100 -15.47 12.62 0.59
C LYS A 100 -14.35 13.65 0.45
N GLY A 101 -13.17 13.37 1.00
CA GLY A 101 -11.99 14.23 0.86
C GLY A 101 -11.50 14.35 -0.58
N VAL A 102 -11.44 13.23 -1.31
CA VAL A 102 -11.07 13.17 -2.74
C VAL A 102 -12.06 13.97 -3.60
N GLU A 103 -13.37 13.76 -3.40
CA GLU A 103 -14.41 14.46 -4.15
C GLU A 103 -14.41 15.96 -3.86
N LYS A 104 -14.18 16.36 -2.60
CA LYS A 104 -14.01 17.77 -2.21
C LYS A 104 -12.81 18.42 -2.89
N ALA A 105 -11.77 17.66 -3.21
CA ALA A 105 -10.61 18.14 -3.97
C ALA A 105 -10.86 18.25 -5.49
N GLY A 106 -12.09 17.97 -5.95
CA GLY A 106 -12.46 18.05 -7.37
C GLY A 106 -12.01 16.84 -8.19
N LEU A 107 -11.70 15.72 -7.55
CA LEU A 107 -11.26 14.46 -8.18
C LEU A 107 -12.37 13.40 -8.09
N ILE A 108 -12.22 12.28 -8.82
CA ILE A 108 -13.14 11.15 -8.76
C ILE A 108 -12.60 10.09 -7.79
N GLY A 109 -13.39 9.70 -6.79
CA GLY A 109 -13.00 8.68 -5.81
C GLY A 109 -13.68 7.33 -6.06
N TYR A 110 -12.91 6.34 -6.51
CA TYR A 110 -13.37 4.97 -6.69
C TYR A 110 -12.89 4.06 -5.55
N GLN A 111 -13.83 3.67 -4.69
CA GLN A 111 -13.54 2.80 -3.54
C GLN A 111 -13.50 1.34 -3.97
N PHE A 112 -12.49 0.62 -3.51
CA PHE A 112 -12.42 -0.83 -3.61
C PHE A 112 -11.74 -1.41 -2.37
N ASN A 113 -11.79 -2.73 -2.23
CA ASN A 113 -11.29 -3.41 -1.04
C ASN A 113 -10.40 -4.60 -1.43
N THR A 114 -9.42 -4.91 -0.59
CA THR A 114 -8.62 -6.14 -0.69
C THR A 114 -8.74 -6.96 0.60
N VAL A 115 -8.20 -8.18 0.58
CA VAL A 115 -8.28 -9.14 1.67
C VAL A 115 -7.29 -8.82 2.80
N GLY A 116 -7.53 -9.39 3.98
CA GLY A 116 -6.61 -9.34 5.11
C GLY A 116 -6.76 -10.56 6.01
N VAL A 117 -5.78 -10.76 6.90
CA VAL A 117 -5.78 -11.83 7.91
C VAL A 117 -5.43 -11.22 9.27
N SER A 118 -6.00 -11.76 10.35
CA SER A 118 -5.66 -11.35 11.71
C SER A 118 -4.54 -12.21 12.27
N ASP A 119 -3.37 -11.61 12.50
CA ASP A 119 -2.24 -12.29 13.13
C ASP A 119 -2.57 -12.65 14.59
N GLY A 120 -3.29 -11.78 15.31
CA GLY A 120 -3.74 -12.06 16.67
C GLY A 120 -4.62 -13.30 16.78
N ILE A 121 -5.59 -13.48 15.87
CA ILE A 121 -6.50 -14.64 15.87
C ILE A 121 -5.80 -15.92 15.38
N SER A 122 -4.93 -15.80 14.37
CA SER A 122 -4.32 -16.97 13.74
C SER A 122 -3.11 -17.53 14.52
N MET A 123 -2.58 -16.76 15.48
CA MET A 123 -1.42 -17.14 16.29
C MET A 123 -1.62 -18.50 16.98
N GLY A 124 -0.57 -19.34 16.96
CA GLY A 124 -0.61 -20.68 17.56
C GLY A 124 -1.39 -21.73 16.77
N THR A 125 -1.92 -21.41 15.59
CA THR A 125 -2.70 -22.35 14.76
C THR A 125 -2.08 -22.59 13.38
N LYS A 126 -2.60 -23.57 12.63
CA LYS A 126 -2.23 -23.78 11.21
C LYS A 126 -2.55 -22.57 10.33
N GLY A 127 -3.47 -21.69 10.77
CA GLY A 127 -3.84 -20.47 10.05
C GLY A 127 -2.69 -19.49 9.88
N MET A 128 -1.71 -19.48 10.80
CA MET A 128 -0.55 -18.57 10.74
C MET A 128 0.29 -18.76 9.46
N ARG A 129 0.18 -19.92 8.79
CA ARG A 129 0.80 -20.17 7.48
C ARG A 129 0.29 -19.24 6.37
N PHE A 130 -0.89 -18.65 6.55
CA PHE A 130 -1.52 -17.72 5.61
C PHE A 130 -1.28 -16.24 5.99
N SER A 131 -0.59 -15.94 7.09
CA SER A 131 -0.30 -14.55 7.49
C SER A 131 0.65 -13.87 6.50
N LEU A 132 1.91 -14.31 6.42
CA LEU A 132 2.94 -13.57 5.67
C LEU A 132 2.62 -13.43 4.18
N GLN A 133 2.13 -14.50 3.54
CA GLN A 133 1.75 -14.49 2.13
C GLN A 133 0.62 -13.50 1.81
N SER A 134 -0.20 -13.12 2.80
CA SER A 134 -1.27 -12.13 2.59
C SER A 134 -0.72 -10.75 2.21
N ARG A 135 0.52 -10.43 2.61
CA ARG A 135 1.24 -9.22 2.17
C ARG A 135 1.33 -9.16 0.65
N ASP A 136 1.78 -10.24 0.04
CA ASP A 136 2.00 -10.32 -1.40
C ASP A 136 0.65 -10.32 -2.14
N LEU A 137 -0.34 -11.05 -1.61
CA LEU A 137 -1.70 -11.05 -2.15
C LEU A 137 -2.37 -9.66 -2.12
N ILE A 138 -2.15 -8.89 -1.05
CA ILE A 138 -2.61 -7.49 -0.95
C ILE A 138 -1.93 -6.62 -2.00
N ALA A 139 -0.62 -6.78 -2.16
CA ALA A 139 0.15 -6.03 -3.16
C ALA A 139 -0.38 -6.31 -4.57
N ASP A 140 -0.53 -7.59 -4.92
CA ASP A 140 -1.01 -8.04 -6.22
C ASP A 140 -2.46 -7.60 -6.47
N SER A 141 -3.31 -7.61 -5.44
CA SER A 141 -4.70 -7.16 -5.55
C SER A 141 -4.80 -5.68 -5.93
N ILE A 142 -4.02 -4.81 -5.26
CA ILE A 142 -4.05 -3.36 -5.51
C ILE A 142 -3.40 -3.06 -6.86
N GLU A 143 -2.27 -3.70 -7.17
CA GLU A 143 -1.61 -3.58 -8.47
C GLU A 143 -2.55 -3.96 -9.62
N THR A 144 -3.31 -5.06 -9.46
CA THR A 144 -4.29 -5.52 -10.44
C THR A 144 -5.38 -4.48 -10.69
N VAL A 145 -6.00 -3.94 -9.63
CA VAL A 145 -7.09 -2.95 -9.79
C VAL A 145 -6.55 -1.64 -10.35
N MET A 146 -5.41 -1.14 -9.85
CA MET A 146 -4.81 0.09 -10.34
C MET A 146 -4.40 -0.03 -11.82
N GLY A 147 -3.79 -1.15 -12.21
CA GLY A 147 -3.40 -1.43 -13.59
C GLY A 147 -4.60 -1.59 -14.52
N GLY A 148 -5.59 -2.38 -14.11
CA GLY A 148 -6.77 -2.68 -14.92
C GLY A 148 -7.73 -1.51 -15.11
N GLN A 149 -7.88 -0.65 -14.09
CA GLN A 149 -8.84 0.46 -14.11
C GLN A 149 -8.22 1.81 -14.48
N TRP A 150 -6.92 1.87 -14.77
CA TRP A 150 -6.24 3.10 -15.19
C TRP A 150 -6.36 4.28 -14.20
N TYR A 151 -6.52 4.00 -12.90
CA TYR A 151 -6.59 5.07 -11.89
C TYR A 151 -5.30 5.88 -11.81
N ASP A 152 -5.41 7.19 -11.72
CA ASP A 152 -4.27 8.13 -11.73
C ASP A 152 -3.49 8.13 -10.41
N ALA A 153 -4.17 7.88 -9.29
CA ALA A 153 -3.59 7.90 -7.95
C ALA A 153 -4.22 6.84 -7.04
N ASN A 154 -3.55 6.50 -5.94
CA ASN A 154 -4.03 5.52 -4.97
C ASN A 154 -4.00 6.06 -3.53
N ILE A 155 -5.07 5.87 -2.78
CA ILE A 155 -5.07 6.06 -1.33
C ILE A 155 -5.40 4.71 -0.69
N SER A 156 -4.44 4.13 0.02
CA SER A 156 -4.65 2.85 0.72
C SER A 156 -4.90 3.06 2.21
N ILE A 157 -5.79 2.24 2.76
CA ILE A 157 -6.20 2.30 4.16
C ILE A 157 -5.94 0.93 4.81
N PRO A 158 -4.67 0.61 5.16
CA PRO A 158 -4.32 -0.61 5.89
C PRO A 158 -4.56 -0.46 7.40
N GLY A 159 -4.83 -1.57 8.10
CA GLY A 159 -5.06 -1.55 9.55
C GLY A 159 -4.33 -2.62 10.36
N CYS A 160 -3.80 -3.68 9.76
CA CYS A 160 -3.16 -4.79 10.46
C CYS A 160 -1.78 -5.12 9.87
N ASP A 161 -0.94 -5.81 10.63
CA ASP A 161 0.49 -6.08 10.39
C ASP A 161 0.87 -6.17 8.90
N LYS A 162 0.41 -7.21 8.20
CA LYS A 162 0.81 -7.49 6.81
C LYS A 162 0.19 -6.55 5.77
N ASN A 163 -0.81 -5.77 6.16
CA ASN A 163 -1.49 -4.83 5.27
C ASN A 163 -0.57 -3.68 4.89
N MET A 164 0.09 -3.04 5.85
CA MET A 164 0.97 -1.89 5.63
C MET A 164 2.07 -2.17 4.59
N PRO A 165 2.91 -3.21 4.73
CA PRO A 165 3.91 -3.52 3.72
C PRO A 165 3.28 -3.93 2.38
N GLY A 166 2.14 -4.63 2.37
CA GLY A 166 1.45 -5.01 1.13
C GLY A 166 1.00 -3.81 0.30
N VAL A 167 0.38 -2.80 0.94
CA VAL A 167 -0.03 -1.58 0.22
C VAL A 167 1.17 -0.77 -0.26
N MET A 168 2.24 -0.68 0.54
CA MET A 168 3.46 0.03 0.17
C MET A 168 4.17 -0.63 -1.01
N MET A 169 4.18 -1.97 -1.07
CA MET A 169 4.68 -2.72 -2.22
C MET A 169 3.88 -2.39 -3.49
N ALA A 170 2.54 -2.40 -3.42
CA ALA A 170 1.71 -2.03 -4.57
C ALA A 170 1.98 -0.60 -5.05
N MET A 171 2.08 0.37 -4.13
CA MET A 171 2.39 1.77 -4.46
C MET A 171 3.74 1.88 -5.18
N GLY A 172 4.76 1.16 -4.71
CA GLY A 172 6.09 1.13 -5.35
C GLY A 172 6.07 0.50 -6.73
N ARG A 173 5.34 -0.62 -6.92
CA ARG A 173 5.23 -1.31 -8.21
C ARG A 173 4.45 -0.48 -9.24
N VAL A 174 3.33 0.10 -8.83
CA VAL A 174 2.45 0.91 -9.70
C VAL A 174 3.09 2.28 -10.00
N ASN A 175 3.87 2.82 -9.06
CA ASN A 175 4.61 4.08 -9.18
C ASN A 175 3.73 5.26 -9.66
N ARG A 176 2.54 5.37 -9.06
CA ARG A 176 1.60 6.49 -9.24
C ARG A 176 1.50 7.29 -7.93
N PRO A 177 1.10 8.58 -7.96
CA PRO A 177 0.87 9.36 -6.75
C PRO A 177 0.05 8.57 -5.73
N SER A 178 0.61 8.35 -4.54
CA SER A 178 0.02 7.45 -3.55
C SER A 178 0.12 7.99 -2.13
N LEU A 179 -0.89 7.68 -1.31
CA LEU A 179 -0.93 7.98 0.12
C LEU A 179 -1.35 6.74 0.91
N MET A 180 -0.65 6.44 2.00
CA MET A 180 -1.07 5.43 2.97
C MET A 180 -1.69 6.12 4.18
N VAL A 181 -2.95 5.80 4.48
CA VAL A 181 -3.68 6.28 5.66
C VAL A 181 -3.78 5.13 6.66
N TYR A 182 -2.97 5.15 7.70
CA TYR A 182 -3.00 4.11 8.72
C TYR A 182 -4.33 4.12 9.48
N GLY A 183 -4.94 2.94 9.65
CA GLY A 183 -6.22 2.76 10.33
C GLY A 183 -6.22 3.17 11.80
N GLY A 184 -5.07 3.23 12.45
CA GLY A 184 -4.93 3.65 13.84
C GLY A 184 -4.80 2.49 14.83
N SER A 185 -4.29 2.82 16.01
CA SER A 185 -4.06 1.88 17.12
C SER A 185 -5.32 1.69 17.96
N ILE A 186 -5.52 0.48 18.49
CA ILE A 186 -6.50 0.21 19.53
C ILE A 186 -6.07 0.92 20.82
N LYS A 187 -7.04 1.25 21.68
CA LYS A 187 -6.78 1.69 23.05
C LYS A 187 -6.45 0.49 23.93
N ALA A 188 -5.66 0.72 24.98
CA ALA A 188 -5.45 -0.28 26.03
C ALA A 188 -6.78 -0.66 26.69
N GLY A 189 -6.92 -1.94 27.00
CA GLY A 189 -7.98 -2.49 27.82
C GLY A 189 -7.67 -2.38 29.30
N CYS A 190 -8.61 -2.78 30.17
CA CYS A 190 -8.38 -2.79 31.62
C CYS A 190 -8.97 -4.05 32.26
N ALA A 191 -8.21 -4.74 33.11
CA ALA A 191 -8.69 -5.92 33.84
C ALA A 191 -8.97 -5.61 35.32
N ALA A 192 -10.20 -5.82 35.77
CA ALA A 192 -10.62 -5.58 37.15
C ALA A 192 -9.87 -6.49 38.15
N THR A 193 -9.58 -7.72 37.73
CA THR A 193 -8.82 -8.70 38.53
C THR A 193 -7.33 -8.36 38.64
N GLN A 194 -6.83 -7.40 37.85
CA GLN A 194 -5.46 -6.91 37.86
C GLN A 194 -5.38 -5.47 38.38
N ASN A 195 -6.21 -5.11 39.36
CA ASN A 195 -6.28 -3.75 39.92
C ASN A 195 -6.57 -2.66 38.88
N ASN A 196 -7.36 -2.98 37.84
CA ASN A 196 -7.62 -2.12 36.69
C ASN A 196 -6.35 -1.70 35.92
N ALA A 197 -5.31 -2.54 35.92
CA ALA A 197 -4.13 -2.32 35.10
C ALA A 197 -4.47 -2.33 33.61
N ASP A 198 -3.70 -1.54 32.85
CA ASP A 198 -3.74 -1.54 31.39
C ASP A 198 -3.28 -2.91 30.86
N ILE A 199 -4.07 -3.47 29.95
CA ILE A 199 -3.82 -4.76 29.30
C ILE A 199 -4.04 -4.68 27.79
N ASP A 200 -3.42 -5.61 27.08
CA ASP A 200 -3.41 -5.69 25.62
C ASP A 200 -3.45 -7.14 25.12
N ILE A 201 -3.28 -7.33 23.82
CA ILE A 201 -3.26 -8.68 23.22
C ILE A 201 -2.09 -9.54 23.73
N VAL A 202 -0.95 -8.93 24.07
CA VAL A 202 0.19 -9.64 24.65
C VAL A 202 -0.16 -10.19 26.03
N SER A 203 -0.88 -9.39 26.82
CA SER A 203 -1.42 -9.79 28.13
C SER A 203 -2.34 -11.01 28.00
N ALA A 204 -3.20 -11.03 26.97
CA ALA A 204 -4.07 -12.18 26.70
C ALA A 204 -3.28 -13.43 26.29
N PHE A 205 -2.18 -13.30 25.53
CA PHE A 205 -1.29 -14.42 25.22
C PHE A 205 -0.58 -14.95 26.47
N GLN A 206 -0.09 -14.05 27.33
CA GLN A 206 0.63 -14.41 28.56
C GLN A 206 -0.27 -15.04 29.63
N ALA A 207 -1.54 -14.64 29.69
CA ALA A 207 -2.51 -15.13 30.67
C ALA A 207 -2.67 -16.67 30.64
N TYR A 208 -2.48 -17.32 29.49
CA TYR A 208 -2.46 -18.78 29.42
C TYR A 208 -1.26 -19.40 30.15
N GLY A 209 -0.06 -18.82 29.97
CA GLY A 209 1.15 -19.26 30.68
C GLY A 209 1.04 -19.07 32.19
N GLN A 210 0.52 -17.91 32.62
CA GLN A 210 0.29 -17.58 34.04
C GLN A 210 -0.74 -18.50 34.70
N PHE A 211 -1.76 -18.93 33.95
CA PHE A 211 -2.70 -19.93 34.42
C PHE A 211 -2.02 -21.30 34.63
N LEU A 212 -1.16 -21.72 33.71
CA LEU A 212 -0.42 -22.99 33.83
C LEU A 212 0.62 -22.98 34.97
N SER A 213 1.25 -21.83 35.25
CA SER A 213 2.19 -21.69 36.38
C SER A 213 1.51 -21.56 37.74
N GLY A 214 0.17 -21.41 37.77
CA GLY A 214 -0.61 -21.21 38.99
C GLY A 214 -0.60 -19.77 39.51
N GLU A 215 -0.04 -18.82 38.74
CA GLU A 215 -0.09 -17.38 39.05
C GLU A 215 -1.49 -16.80 38.85
N PHE A 216 -2.24 -17.31 37.85
CA PHE A 216 -3.62 -16.91 37.57
C PHE A 216 -4.61 -18.03 37.88
N THR A 217 -5.73 -17.66 38.50
CA THR A 217 -6.97 -18.42 38.46
C THR A 217 -7.65 -18.31 37.10
N GLU A 218 -8.56 -19.25 36.79
CA GLU A 218 -9.36 -19.19 35.57
C GLU A 218 -10.18 -17.89 35.45
N LYS A 219 -10.62 -17.34 36.59
CA LYS A 219 -11.36 -16.08 36.65
C LYS A 219 -10.48 -14.89 36.24
N GLU A 220 -9.24 -14.82 36.72
CA GLU A 220 -8.26 -13.79 36.34
C GLU A 220 -7.91 -13.90 34.86
N ARG A 221 -7.60 -15.11 34.38
CA ARG A 221 -7.32 -15.38 32.96
C ARG A 221 -8.47 -14.90 32.06
N PHE A 222 -9.72 -15.24 32.42
CA PHE A 222 -10.88 -14.90 31.62
C PHE A 222 -11.25 -13.41 31.67
N ASP A 223 -10.92 -12.72 32.76
CA ASP A 223 -11.06 -11.27 32.86
C ASP A 223 -10.10 -10.54 31.91
N VAL A 224 -8.84 -10.96 31.83
CA VAL A 224 -7.87 -10.42 30.87
C VAL A 224 -8.35 -10.63 29.43
N ILE A 225 -8.80 -11.85 29.08
CA ILE A 225 -9.23 -12.17 27.72
C ILE A 225 -10.41 -11.31 27.25
N ARG A 226 -11.37 -11.02 28.13
CA ARG A 226 -12.57 -10.25 27.76
C ARG A 226 -12.32 -8.76 27.62
N HIS A 227 -11.26 -8.24 28.23
CA HIS A 227 -11.03 -6.80 28.31
C HIS A 227 -9.77 -6.33 27.58
N ALA A 228 -8.89 -7.24 27.12
CA ALA A 228 -7.65 -6.90 26.40
C ALA A 228 -7.84 -6.12 25.09
N CYS A 229 -8.98 -6.30 24.41
CA CYS A 229 -9.27 -5.66 23.11
C CYS A 229 -10.58 -4.86 23.21
N PRO A 230 -10.55 -3.61 23.70
CA PRO A 230 -11.77 -2.86 24.03
C PRO A 230 -12.51 -2.26 22.83
N GLY A 231 -11.97 -2.36 21.61
CA GLY A 231 -12.60 -1.77 20.43
C GLY A 231 -11.82 -1.95 19.13
N GLN A 232 -12.03 -1.02 18.19
CA GLN A 232 -11.38 -1.01 16.87
C GLN A 232 -9.96 -0.42 16.91
N GLY A 233 -9.09 -0.93 16.04
CA GLY A 233 -7.70 -0.50 15.89
C GLY A 233 -6.71 -1.66 15.88
N ALA A 234 -5.51 -1.40 15.36
CA ALA A 234 -4.41 -2.36 15.38
C ALA A 234 -3.90 -2.62 16.80
N CYS A 235 -3.08 -3.63 17.00
CA CYS A 235 -2.41 -3.86 18.29
C CYS A 235 -1.61 -2.60 18.70
N GLY A 236 -1.78 -2.16 19.95
CA GLY A 236 -1.20 -0.93 20.48
C GLY A 236 0.16 -1.08 21.13
#